data_AF-A0AAX3WZY5-F1
#
_entry.id   AF-A0AAX3WZY5-F1
#
_cell.length_a   1.000
_cell.length_b   1.000
_cell.length_c   1.000
_cell.angle_alpha   90.00
_cell.angle_beta   90.00
_cell.angle_gamma   90.00
#
_symmetry.space_group_name_H-M   'P 1'
#
loop_
_entity.id
_entity.type
_entity.pdbx_description
1 polymer ?
#
loop_
_entity_poly.entity_id
_entity_poly.type
_entity_poly.pdbx_seq_one_letter_code
_entity_poly.pdbx_strand_id
1 'polypeptide(L)'
;MDWLLFVFLGVIVITVVLIFLTLGSLVSLGDERKKFIKMRAQSYAFSVVIALLLIEIGQNLYLSFFSSGYSGGINPYIFLVVVSIVYLITLLVYKKKYGD
;
A
#
# COMPACT_ATOMS: atom_id res chain seq x y z
N MET A 1 -13.96 22.90 1.72
CA MET A 1 -13.01 21.99 1.04
C MET A 1 -12.06 21.32 2.03
N ASP A 2 -11.81 21.94 3.19
CA ASP A 2 -10.84 21.45 4.19
C ASP A 2 -11.24 20.13 4.86
N TRP A 3 -12.54 19.86 4.99
CA TRP A 3 -13.05 18.62 5.61
C TRP A 3 -12.57 17.35 4.87
N LEU A 4 -12.43 17.39 3.54
CA LEU A 4 -11.91 16.26 2.76
C LEU A 4 -10.43 15.97 3.08
N LEU A 5 -9.65 17.02 3.31
CA LEU A 5 -8.23 16.90 3.68
C LEU A 5 -8.09 16.28 5.07
N PHE A 6 -8.96 16.68 6.02
CA PHE A 6 -9.02 16.07 7.35
C PHE A 6 -9.43 14.59 7.31
N VAL A 7 -10.44 14.24 6.50
CA VAL A 7 -10.82 12.82 6.29
C VAL A 7 -9.64 12.04 5.74
N PHE A 8 -8.94 12.59 4.75
CA PHE A 8 -7.82 11.94 4.10
C PHE A 8 -6.64 11.69 5.05
N LEU A 9 -6.25 12.71 5.83
CA LEU A 9 -5.25 12.59 6.89
C LEU A 9 -5.68 11.56 7.94
N GLY A 10 -6.96 11.57 8.33
CA GLY A 10 -7.52 10.60 9.25
C GLY A 10 -7.34 9.16 8.76
N VAL A 11 -7.64 8.89 7.49
CA VAL A 11 -7.45 7.56 6.88
C VAL A 11 -5.98 7.13 6.91
N ILE A 12 -5.05 8.03 6.57
CA ILE A 12 -3.61 7.72 6.66
C ILE A 12 -3.22 7.36 8.09
N VAL A 13 -3.58 8.20 9.06
CA VAL A 13 -3.23 8.00 10.47
C VAL A 13 -3.79 6.67 10.98
N ILE A 14 -5.07 6.38 10.72
CA ILE A 14 -5.71 5.13 11.11
C ILE A 14 -4.98 3.94 10.48
N THR A 15 -4.66 4.00 9.19
CA THR A 15 -3.99 2.90 8.48
C THR A 15 -2.60 2.65 9.06
N VAL A 16 -1.84 3.70 9.33
CA VAL A 16 -0.50 3.62 9.93
C VAL A 16 -0.57 3.03 11.34
N VAL A 17 -1.51 3.49 12.17
CA VAL A 17 -1.73 2.94 13.51
C VAL A 17 -2.06 1.45 13.43
N LEU A 18 -2.95 1.04 12.54
CA LEU A 18 -3.30 -0.37 12.35
C LEU A 18 -2.11 -1.22 11.92
N ILE A 19 -1.24 -0.70 11.05
CA ILE A 19 0.01 -1.37 10.65
C ILE A 19 0.92 -1.58 11.88
N PHE A 20 1.12 -0.55 12.70
CA PHE A 20 1.94 -0.68 13.90
C PHE A 20 1.36 -1.66 14.92
N LEU A 21 0.03 -1.64 15.13
CA LEU A 21 -0.65 -2.59 16.01
C LEU A 21 -0.50 -4.03 15.50
N THR A 22 -0.66 -4.25 14.19
CA THR A 22 -0.46 -5.57 13.60
C THR A 22 0.99 -6.03 13.73
N LEU A 23 1.97 -5.17 13.44
CA LEU A 23 3.40 -5.47 13.64
C LEU A 23 3.75 -5.75 15.10
N GLY A 24 3.15 -5.03 16.05
CA GLY A 24 3.31 -5.30 17.49
C GLY A 24 2.75 -6.67 17.87
N SER A 25 1.60 -7.05 17.33
CA SER A 25 1.02 -8.37 17.56
C SER A 25 1.81 -9.52 16.92
N LEU A 26 2.74 -9.24 16.01
CA LEU A 26 3.65 -10.26 15.45
C LEU A 26 4.81 -10.58 16.40
N VAL A 27 5.02 -9.82 17.48
CA VAL A 27 6.13 -10.06 18.44
C VAL A 27 5.94 -11.34 19.23
N SER A 28 4.71 -11.79 19.45
CA SER A 28 4.42 -13.05 20.13
C SER A 28 4.71 -14.30 19.29
N LEU A 29 5.05 -14.12 18.00
CA LEU A 29 5.41 -15.21 17.10
C LEU A 29 6.92 -15.48 17.14
N GLY A 30 7.30 -16.73 16.94
CA GLY A 30 8.71 -17.09 16.76
C GLY A 30 9.39 -16.27 15.65
N ASP A 31 10.67 -15.97 15.82
CA ASP A 31 11.41 -15.01 14.99
C ASP A 31 11.36 -15.34 13.49
N GLU A 32 11.43 -16.63 13.13
CA GLU A 32 11.33 -17.07 11.74
C GLU A 32 9.95 -16.82 11.13
N ARG A 33 8.88 -17.14 11.87
CA ARG A 33 7.49 -16.95 11.42
C ARG A 33 7.18 -15.47 11.22
N LYS A 34 7.59 -14.64 12.17
CA LYS A 34 7.49 -13.18 12.10
C LYS A 34 8.23 -12.62 10.89
N LYS A 35 9.46 -13.09 10.63
CA LYS A 35 10.25 -12.65 9.47
C LYS A 35 9.58 -13.05 8.16
N PHE A 36 9.07 -14.28 8.08
CA PHE A 36 8.38 -14.79 6.89
C PHE A 36 7.12 -13.98 6.55
N ILE A 37 6.27 -13.71 7.54
CA ILE A 37 5.04 -12.94 7.36
C ILE A 37 5.35 -11.52 6.87
N LYS A 38 6.30 -10.83 7.52
CA LYS A 38 6.71 -9.48 7.12
C LYS A 38 7.26 -9.44 5.70
N MET A 39 8.15 -10.39 5.36
CA MET A 39 8.74 -10.47 4.04
C MET A 39 7.69 -10.68 2.95
N ARG A 40 6.77 -11.63 3.14
CA ARG A 40 5.69 -11.89 2.17
C ARG A 40 4.77 -10.69 2.00
N ALA A 41 4.41 -10.01 3.09
CA ALA A 41 3.57 -8.83 3.03
C ALA A 41 4.25 -7.67 2.29
N GLN A 42 5.54 -7.44 2.55
CA GLN A 42 6.33 -6.41 1.88
C GLN A 42 6.50 -6.71 0.39
N SER A 43 6.87 -7.94 0.03
CA SER A 43 7.05 -8.34 -1.37
C SER A 43 5.77 -8.17 -2.19
N TYR A 44 4.62 -8.55 -1.63
CA TYR A 44 3.34 -8.40 -2.34
C TYR A 44 2.95 -6.92 -2.51
N ALA A 45 3.07 -6.10 -1.47
CA ALA A 45 2.82 -4.66 -1.58
C ALA A 45 3.76 -4.00 -2.61
N PHE A 46 5.02 -4.43 -2.66
CA PHE A 46 5.98 -3.97 -3.66
C PHE A 46 5.59 -4.39 -5.09
N SER A 47 5.11 -5.62 -5.29
CA SER A 47 4.56 -6.05 -6.59
C SER A 47 3.39 -5.17 -7.05
N VAL A 48 2.49 -4.80 -6.13
CA VAL A 48 1.36 -3.90 -6.44
C VAL A 48 1.85 -2.51 -6.82
N VAL A 49 2.84 -1.97 -6.10
CA VAL A 49 3.49 -0.69 -6.46
C VAL A 49 4.06 -0.74 -7.87
N ILE A 50 4.80 -1.79 -8.23
CA ILE A 50 5.35 -1.96 -9.58
C ILE A 50 4.22 -2.00 -10.62
N ALA A 51 3.17 -2.78 -10.38
CA ALA A 51 2.05 -2.89 -11.31
C ALA A 51 1.36 -1.55 -11.57
N LEU A 52 1.12 -0.76 -10.52
CA LEU A 52 0.53 0.59 -10.62
C LEU A 52 1.44 1.54 -11.41
N LEU A 53 2.75 1.52 -11.16
CA LEU A 53 3.70 2.37 -11.87
C LEU A 53 3.83 1.98 -13.35
N LEU A 54 3.77 0.69 -13.69
CA LEU A 54 3.76 0.23 -15.08
C LEU A 54 2.51 0.70 -15.83
N ILE A 55 1.34 0.68 -15.18
CA ILE A 55 0.10 1.22 -15.75
C ILE A 55 0.26 2.72 -16.01
N GLU A 56 0.78 3.48 -15.04
CA GLU A 56 1.00 4.92 -15.18
C GLU A 56 1.96 5.24 -16.34
N ILE A 57 3.05 4.49 -16.47
CA ILE A 57 3.98 4.63 -17.60
C ILE A 57 3.24 4.36 -18.92
N GLY A 58 2.47 3.28 -19.00
CA GLY A 58 1.68 2.94 -20.19
C GLY A 58 0.68 4.02 -20.57
N GLN A 59 -0.04 4.59 -19.60
CA GLN A 59 -0.99 5.69 -19.81
C GLN A 59 -0.29 6.96 -20.30
N ASN A 60 0.83 7.33 -19.69
CA ASN A 60 1.61 8.50 -20.11
C ASN A 60 2.16 8.33 -21.54
N LEU A 61 2.67 7.14 -21.88
CA LEU A 61 3.13 6.85 -23.24
C LEU A 61 1.96 6.93 -24.23
N TYR A 62 0.84 6.28 -23.94
CA TYR A 62 -0.33 6.32 -24.83
C TYR A 62 -0.81 7.76 -25.07
N LEU A 63 -0.94 8.54 -23.99
CA LEU A 63 -1.39 9.93 -24.08
C LEU A 63 -0.37 10.83 -24.77
N SER A 64 0.93 10.55 -24.67
CA SER A 64 1.97 11.32 -25.34
C SER A 64 2.11 11.00 -26.83
N PHE A 65 1.85 9.75 -27.24
CA PHE A 65 2.01 9.30 -28.64
C PHE A 65 0.73 9.41 -29.46
N PHE A 66 -0.44 9.19 -28.84
CA PHE A 66 -1.73 9.10 -29.54
C PHE A 66 -2.70 10.23 -29.20
N SER A 67 -2.41 11.04 -28.18
CA SER A 67 -3.16 12.25 -27.85
C SER A 67 -2.19 13.41 -27.67
N SER A 68 -2.68 14.64 -27.68
CA SER A 68 -1.90 15.83 -27.29
C SER A 68 -2.08 16.11 -25.80
N GLY A 69 -2.21 15.04 -24.99
CA GLY A 69 -2.67 15.10 -23.62
C GLY A 69 -1.59 14.72 -22.63
N TYR A 70 -1.69 15.26 -21.42
CA TYR A 70 -0.85 14.88 -20.28
C TYR A 70 -1.71 14.15 -19.25
N SER A 71 -1.30 12.96 -18.82
CA SER A 71 -1.85 12.39 -17.58
C SER A 71 -1.33 13.24 -16.44
N GLY A 72 -2.23 13.78 -15.61
CA GLY A 72 -1.91 14.60 -14.44
C GLY A 72 -1.05 13.92 -13.35
N GLY A 73 -0.45 12.78 -13.67
CA GLY A 73 0.41 11.99 -12.80
C GLY A 73 -0.35 11.32 -11.67
N ILE A 74 0.36 10.46 -10.94
CA ILE A 74 -0.16 9.87 -9.72
C ILE A 74 -0.16 10.92 -8.61
N ASN A 75 -1.33 11.16 -8.02
CA ASN A 75 -1.41 11.95 -6.79
C ASN A 75 -0.69 11.21 -5.65
N PRO A 76 0.36 11.80 -5.03
CA PRO A 76 1.21 11.11 -4.06
C PRO A 76 0.44 10.71 -2.80
N TYR A 77 -0.57 11.49 -2.43
CA TYR A 77 -1.42 11.20 -1.28
C TYR A 77 -2.24 9.93 -1.52
N ILE A 78 -2.97 9.88 -2.63
CA ILE A 78 -3.83 8.74 -3.00
C ILE A 78 -2.98 7.47 -3.13
N PHE A 79 -1.81 7.58 -3.77
CA PHE A 79 -0.87 6.49 -3.91
C PHE A 79 -0.44 5.91 -2.56
N LEU A 80 -0.08 6.78 -1.61
CA LEU A 80 0.35 6.36 -0.28
C LEU A 80 -0.78 5.65 0.46
N VAL A 81 -2.02 6.12 0.36
CA VAL A 81 -3.18 5.46 0.98
C VAL A 81 -3.41 4.08 0.37
N VAL A 82 -3.43 3.97 -0.96
CA VAL A 82 -3.63 2.70 -1.65
C VAL A 82 -2.55 1.68 -1.25
N VAL A 83 -1.28 2.07 -1.32
CA VAL A 83 -0.16 1.18 -0.96
C VAL A 83 -0.21 0.78 0.51
N SER A 84 -0.54 1.70 1.41
CA SER A 84 -0.67 1.43 2.86
C SER A 84 -1.80 0.45 3.15
N ILE A 85 -2.97 0.63 2.52
CA ILE A 85 -4.12 -0.27 2.66
C ILE A 85 -3.78 -1.66 2.11
N VAL A 86 -3.18 -1.74 0.93
CA VAL A 86 -2.75 -3.01 0.33
C VAL A 86 -1.80 -3.73 1.29
N TYR A 87 -0.76 -3.04 1.79
CA TYR A 87 0.17 -3.62 2.74
C TYR A 87 -0.52 -4.11 4.01
N LEU A 88 -1.41 -3.32 4.60
CA LEU A 88 -2.16 -3.68 5.81
C LEU A 88 -3.03 -4.92 5.60
N ILE A 89 -3.81 -4.97 4.52
CA ILE A 89 -4.66 -6.12 4.17
C ILE A 89 -3.79 -7.36 4.01
N THR A 90 -2.71 -7.24 3.25
CA THR A 90 -1.77 -8.33 3.05
C THR A 90 -1.18 -8.81 4.38
N LEU A 91 -0.70 -7.89 5.23
CA LEU A 91 -0.14 -8.21 6.54
C LEU A 91 -1.15 -8.96 7.43
N LEU A 92 -2.42 -8.53 7.44
CA LEU A 92 -3.51 -9.19 8.16
C LEU A 92 -3.79 -10.60 7.63
N VAL A 93 -3.84 -10.77 6.31
CA VAL A 93 -4.07 -12.08 5.67
C VAL A 93 -2.94 -13.05 5.98
N TYR A 94 -1.67 -12.63 5.84
CA TYR A 94 -0.52 -13.49 6.17
C TYR A 94 -0.42 -13.76 7.67
N LYS A 95 -0.73 -12.78 8.53
CA LYS A 95 -0.82 -13.01 9.97
C LYS A 95 -1.87 -14.08 10.30
N LYS A 96 -3.08 -13.97 9.74
CA LYS A 96 -4.14 -14.96 9.96
C LYS A 96 -3.76 -16.35 9.44
N LYS A 97 -3.05 -16.42 8.31
CA LYS A 97 -2.70 -17.68 7.66
C LYS A 97 -1.52 -18.41 8.29
N TYR A 98 -0.55 -17.67 8.82
CA TYR A 98 0.73 -18.22 9.29
C TYR A 98 1.03 -17.94 10.77
N GLY A 99 0.12 -17.26 11.47
CA GLY A 99 0.27 -16.83 12.86
C GLY A 99 -0.37 -17.74 13.91
N ASP A 100 -1.09 -18.81 13.51
CA ASP A 100 -1.51 -19.90 14.40
C ASP A 100 -0.38 -20.93 14.53
#